data_AF-A0A959C3B2-F1
#
_entry.id   AF-A0A959C3B2-F1
#
_cell.length_a   1.000
_cell.length_b   1.000
_cell.length_c   1.000
_cell.angle_alpha   90.00
_cell.angle_beta   90.00
_cell.angle_gamma   90.00
#
_symmetry.space_group_name_H-M   'P 1'
#
loop_
_entity.id
_entity.type
_entity.pdbx_description
1 polymer ?
#
loop_
_entity_poly.entity_id
_entity_poly.type
_entity_poly.pdbx_seq_one_letter_code
_entity_poly.pdbx_strand_id
1 'polypeptide(L)'
;LKWYWWRFNGHGFFWGMVAGLVPALSFRFIFDGVLDLYTFPLMLLLAVAGCIIGTYSAPPANEEVLKNFYKNVRPWGFWKPIHDKVVAEDPGFQRNLNFKRDMFNVFIGTIWQTALVIFPIYIVLLEAVPAGIAIGVAVACTLILKKTWFDKLPQSA
;
A
#
# COMPACT_ATOMS: atom_id res chain seq x y z
N LEU A 1 4.98 2.47 -4.07
CA LEU A 1 6.34 3.08 -4.13
C LEU A 1 6.58 4.08 -3.01
N LYS A 2 5.75 5.13 -2.85
CA LYS A 2 5.90 6.22 -1.86
C LYS A 2 6.41 5.81 -0.47
N TRP A 3 5.81 4.81 0.17
CA TRP A 3 6.13 4.43 1.55
C TRP A 3 7.32 3.47 1.66
N TYR A 4 7.73 2.84 0.57
CA TYR A 4 8.71 1.74 0.57
C TYR A 4 10.04 2.11 -0.08
N TRP A 5 10.15 3.28 -0.72
CA TRP A 5 11.36 3.67 -1.43
C TRP A 5 11.69 5.15 -1.19
N TRP A 6 12.83 5.39 -0.54
CA TRP A 6 13.29 6.72 -0.13
C TRP A 6 13.40 7.72 -1.29
N ARG A 7 13.68 7.23 -2.50
CA ARG A 7 13.94 8.09 -3.67
C ARG A 7 12.66 8.56 -4.35
N PHE A 8 11.54 7.88 -4.13
CA PHE A 8 10.26 8.21 -4.75
C PHE A 8 9.78 9.60 -4.31
N ASN A 9 9.60 10.50 -5.28
CA ASN A 9 9.27 11.90 -5.06
C ASN A 9 7.95 12.28 -5.74
N GLY A 10 7.56 13.56 -5.63
CA GLY A 10 6.33 14.08 -6.24
C GLY A 10 6.26 13.93 -7.75
N HIS A 11 7.39 14.03 -8.46
CA HIS A 11 7.44 13.85 -9.92
C HIS A 11 7.19 12.41 -10.33
N GLY A 12 7.76 11.43 -9.59
CA GLY A 12 7.44 10.03 -9.78
C GLY A 12 5.95 9.75 -9.60
N PHE A 13 5.34 10.32 -8.56
CA PHE A 13 3.90 10.21 -8.35
C PHE A 13 3.09 10.81 -9.51
N PHE A 14 3.43 12.03 -9.93
CA PHE A 14 2.76 12.72 -11.02
C PHE A 14 2.83 11.94 -12.34
N TRP A 15 4.05 11.63 -12.81
CA TRP A 15 4.23 10.93 -14.08
C TRP A 15 3.69 9.50 -14.06
N GLY A 16 3.73 8.84 -12.91
CA GLY A 16 3.07 7.55 -12.71
C GLY A 16 1.56 7.62 -12.90
N MET A 17 0.91 8.65 -12.34
CA MET A 17 -0.53 8.86 -12.54
C MET A 17 -0.86 9.17 -14.00
N VAL A 18 -0.10 10.05 -14.65
CA VAL A 18 -0.30 10.38 -16.07
C VAL A 18 -0.14 9.13 -16.94
N ALA A 19 0.91 8.34 -16.71
CA ALA A 19 1.19 7.12 -17.45
C ALA A 19 0.20 5.97 -17.17
N GLY A 20 -0.60 6.04 -16.10
CA GLY A 20 -1.74 5.14 -15.87
C GLY A 20 -3.04 5.67 -16.46
N LEU A 21 -3.30 6.98 -16.33
CA LEU A 21 -4.53 7.62 -16.80
C LEU A 21 -4.63 7.66 -18.32
N VAL A 22 -3.54 7.96 -19.02
CA VAL A 22 -3.54 8.02 -20.49
C VAL A 22 -3.94 6.67 -21.10
N PRO A 23 -3.35 5.52 -20.71
CA PRO A 23 -3.86 4.20 -21.09
C PRO A 23 -5.32 3.96 -20.72
N ALA A 24 -5.74 4.27 -19.49
CA ALA A 24 -7.11 4.04 -19.04
C ALA A 24 -8.15 4.73 -19.94
N LEU A 25 -7.83 5.92 -20.47
CA LEU A 25 -8.72 6.68 -21.34
C LEU A 25 -8.56 6.34 -22.83
N SER A 26 -7.40 5.82 -23.25
CA SER A 26 -7.10 5.59 -24.67
C SER A 26 -7.23 4.14 -25.12
N PHE A 27 -7.00 3.17 -24.24
CA PHE A 27 -6.92 1.75 -24.59
C PHE A 27 -8.22 1.23 -25.19
N ARG A 28 -9.37 1.73 -24.76
CA ARG A 28 -10.67 1.36 -25.34
C ARG A 28 -10.78 1.69 -26.84
N PHE A 29 -10.06 2.69 -27.32
CA PHE A 29 -10.03 3.07 -28.74
C PHE A 29 -8.96 2.33 -29.55
N ILE A 30 -7.97 1.71 -28.87
CA ILE A 30 -6.85 1.00 -29.50
C ILE A 30 -7.14 -0.50 -29.54
N PHE A 31 -7.71 -1.04 -28.47
CA PHE A 31 -8.03 -2.45 -28.28
C PHE A 31 -9.55 -2.66 -28.33
N ASP A 32 -10.12 -2.55 -29.53
CA ASP A 32 -11.56 -2.75 -29.70
C ASP A 32 -11.98 -4.19 -29.37
N GLY A 33 -13.16 -4.33 -28.77
CA GLY A 33 -13.71 -5.62 -28.31
C GLY A 33 -12.97 -6.28 -27.14
N VAL A 34 -11.87 -5.71 -26.64
CA VAL A 34 -11.14 -6.25 -25.49
C VAL A 34 -11.72 -5.70 -24.19
N LEU A 35 -11.92 -6.58 -23.21
CA LEU A 35 -12.34 -6.19 -21.87
C LEU A 35 -11.20 -5.45 -21.15
N ASP A 36 -11.49 -4.30 -20.54
CA ASP A 36 -10.49 -3.45 -19.88
C ASP A 36 -9.63 -4.20 -18.86
N LEU A 37 -10.22 -5.19 -18.17
CA LEU A 37 -9.53 -6.07 -17.23
C LEU A 37 -8.28 -6.73 -17.83
N TYR A 38 -8.32 -7.12 -19.10
CA TYR A 38 -7.18 -7.77 -19.77
C TYR A 38 -6.09 -6.78 -20.17
N THR A 39 -6.43 -5.49 -20.32
CA THR A 39 -5.44 -4.44 -20.60
C THR A 39 -4.79 -3.88 -19.33
N PHE A 40 -5.37 -4.17 -18.16
CA PHE A 40 -4.88 -3.70 -16.87
C PHE A 40 -3.40 -4.02 -16.59
N PRO A 41 -2.86 -5.23 -16.86
CA PRO A 41 -1.44 -5.50 -16.64
C PRO A 41 -0.52 -4.59 -17.45
N LEU A 42 -0.88 -4.30 -18.71
CA LEU A 42 -0.11 -3.37 -19.55
C LEU A 42 -0.18 -1.94 -19.00
N MET A 43 -1.38 -1.48 -18.62
CA MET A 43 -1.55 -0.17 -17.98
C MET A 43 -0.73 -0.06 -16.69
N LEU A 44 -0.69 -1.11 -15.86
CA LEU A 44 0.11 -1.15 -14.65
C LEU A 44 1.61 -1.03 -14.95
N LEU A 45 2.10 -1.73 -15.97
CA LEU A 45 3.51 -1.64 -16.39
C LEU A 45 3.86 -0.21 -16.85
N LEU A 46 2.99 0.43 -17.64
CA LEU A 46 3.19 1.81 -18.08
C LEU A 46 3.18 2.78 -16.90
N ALA A 47 2.25 2.62 -15.96
CA ALA A 47 2.19 3.45 -14.74
C ALA A 47 3.44 3.28 -13.87
N VAL A 48 3.94 2.05 -13.72
CA VAL A 48 5.20 1.77 -12.97
C VAL A 48 6.41 2.37 -13.70
N ALA A 49 6.47 2.25 -15.03
CA ALA A 49 7.53 2.89 -15.81
C ALA A 49 7.49 4.42 -15.65
N GLY A 50 6.32 5.03 -15.74
CA GLY A 50 6.11 6.47 -15.48
C GLY A 50 6.53 6.88 -14.07
N CYS A 51 6.22 6.04 -13.06
CA CYS A 51 6.67 6.26 -11.69
C CYS A 51 8.20 6.32 -11.58
N ILE A 52 8.89 5.38 -12.22
CA ILE A 52 10.36 5.27 -12.17
C ILE A 52 11.00 6.43 -12.93
N ILE A 53 10.58 6.66 -14.18
CA ILE A 53 11.11 7.72 -15.04
C ILE A 53 10.89 9.09 -14.37
N GLY A 54 9.67 9.37 -13.89
CA GLY A 54 9.37 10.61 -13.20
C GLY A 54 10.12 10.79 -11.89
N THR A 55 10.45 9.70 -11.19
CA THR A 55 11.25 9.80 -9.96
C THR A 55 12.66 10.30 -10.26
N TYR A 56 13.27 9.81 -11.34
CA TYR A 56 14.63 10.16 -11.74
C TYR A 56 14.71 11.45 -12.57
N SER A 57 13.61 11.96 -13.12
CA SER A 57 13.57 13.24 -13.84
C SER A 57 13.70 14.47 -12.93
N ALA A 58 13.64 14.29 -11.62
CA ALA A 58 13.71 15.36 -10.64
C ALA A 58 14.62 14.98 -9.47
N PRO A 59 15.23 15.96 -8.76
CA PRO A 59 16.06 15.69 -7.60
C PRO A 59 15.29 14.94 -6.49
N PRO A 60 16.00 14.25 -5.58
CA PRO A 60 15.38 13.65 -4.40
C PRO A 60 14.71 14.71 -3.53
N ALA A 61 13.73 14.27 -2.73
CA ALA A 61 13.12 15.14 -1.72
C ALA A 61 14.18 15.63 -0.71
N ASN A 62 13.92 16.77 -0.07
CA ASN A 62 14.82 17.34 0.94
C ASN A 62 15.14 16.28 2.02
N GLU A 63 16.42 16.16 2.32
CA GLU A 63 16.95 15.14 3.22
C GLU A 63 16.40 15.26 4.64
N GLU A 64 16.22 16.46 5.17
CA GLU A 64 15.65 16.67 6.51
C GLU A 64 14.22 16.16 6.59
N VAL A 65 13.42 16.39 5.54
CA VAL A 65 12.06 15.87 5.43
C VAL A 65 12.08 14.34 5.42
N LEU A 66 13.01 13.72 4.67
CA LEU A 66 13.16 12.27 4.62
C LEU A 66 13.58 11.69 5.96
N LYS A 67 14.53 12.32 6.66
CA LYS A 67 14.98 11.92 8.00
C LYS A 67 13.84 12.01 9.01
N ASN A 68 13.11 13.13 9.04
CA ASN A 68 11.98 13.33 9.95
C ASN A 68 10.86 12.31 9.69
N PHE A 69 10.53 12.08 8.42
CA PHE A 69 9.57 11.05 8.04
C PHE A 69 10.01 9.65 8.49
N TYR A 70 11.28 9.30 8.26
CA TYR A 70 11.82 7.99 8.63
C TYR A 70 11.86 7.78 10.16
N LYS A 71 12.23 8.81 10.93
CA LYS A 71 12.24 8.78 12.41
C LYS A 71 10.84 8.53 12.98
N ASN A 72 9.83 9.19 12.42
CA ASN A 72 8.44 9.11 12.89
C ASN A 72 7.74 7.82 12.47
N VAL A 73 7.82 7.47 11.19
CA VAL A 73 7.01 6.38 10.61
C VAL A 73 7.71 5.02 10.73
N ARG A 74 9.04 5.00 10.71
CA ARG A 74 9.88 3.79 10.67
C ARG A 74 9.41 2.77 9.61
N PRO A 75 9.23 3.21 8.35
CA PRO A 75 8.69 2.37 7.29
C PRO A 75 9.64 1.23 6.91
N TRP A 76 9.07 0.14 6.39
CA TRP A 76 9.84 -0.93 5.76
C TRP A 76 10.21 -0.57 4.32
N GLY A 77 11.16 -1.31 3.75
CA GLY A 77 11.54 -1.20 2.34
C GLY A 77 12.96 -0.66 2.13
N PHE A 78 13.16 -0.02 0.99
CA PHE A 78 14.42 0.54 0.54
C PHE A 78 14.66 1.90 1.19
N TRP A 79 15.04 1.90 2.47
CA TRP A 79 15.32 3.12 3.25
C TRP A 79 16.75 3.17 3.82
N LYS A 80 17.61 2.20 3.48
CA LYS A 80 18.97 2.07 4.00
C LYS A 80 19.79 3.38 3.96
N PRO A 81 19.82 4.16 2.85
CA PRO A 81 20.61 5.40 2.81
C PRO A 81 20.15 6.48 3.80
N ILE A 82 18.85 6.55 4.10
CA ILE A 82 18.32 7.51 5.07
C ILE A 82 18.47 6.98 6.49
N HIS A 83 18.31 5.66 6.68
CA HIS A 83 18.57 4.99 7.96
C HIS A 83 19.99 5.25 8.45
N ASP A 84 21.00 5.02 7.60
CA ASP A 84 22.40 5.16 7.97
C ASP A 84 22.72 6.61 8.40
N LYS A 85 22.10 7.61 7.75
CA LYS A 85 22.21 9.02 8.13
C LYS A 85 21.51 9.36 9.44
N VAL A 86 20.34 8.77 9.68
CA VAL A 86 19.61 8.95 10.95
C VAL A 86 20.39 8.34 12.11
N VAL A 87 20.99 7.16 11.93
CA VAL A 87 21.80 6.49 12.97
C VAL A 87 23.11 7.24 13.24
N ALA A 88 23.70 7.88 12.22
CA ALA A 88 24.85 8.75 12.42
C ALA A 88 24.55 9.96 13.32
N GLU A 89 23.32 10.48 13.28
CA GLU A 89 22.86 11.60 14.13
C GLU A 89 22.29 11.13 15.48
N ASP A 90 21.70 9.95 15.52
CA ASP A 90 21.08 9.34 16.70
C ASP A 90 21.45 7.85 16.78
N PRO A 91 22.57 7.50 17.44
CA PRO A 91 23.04 6.12 17.55
C PRO A 91 22.07 5.18 18.28
N GLY A 92 21.14 5.73 19.07
CA GLY A 92 20.10 4.95 19.77
C GLY A 92 18.91 4.58 18.89
N PHE A 93 18.83 5.11 17.66
CA PHE A 93 17.69 4.92 16.79
C PHE A 93 17.54 3.47 16.33
N GLN A 94 16.42 2.82 16.69
CA GLN A 94 16.11 1.48 16.24
C GLN A 94 15.08 1.45 15.10
N ARG A 95 15.43 0.74 14.03
CA ARG A 95 14.52 0.46 12.90
C ARG A 95 13.37 -0.46 13.33
N ASN A 96 12.23 -0.36 12.64
CA ASN A 96 11.14 -1.32 12.82
C ASN A 96 11.52 -2.70 12.23
N LEU A 97 11.53 -3.73 13.07
CA LEU A 97 11.82 -5.13 12.69
C LEU A 97 10.56 -5.99 12.58
N ASN A 98 9.38 -5.43 12.85
CA ASN A 98 8.12 -6.17 12.94
C ASN A 98 7.49 -6.54 11.57
N PHE A 99 8.26 -6.49 10.49
CA PHE A 99 7.77 -6.74 9.12
C PHE A 99 6.88 -7.98 9.00
N LYS A 100 7.28 -9.11 9.60
CA LYS A 100 6.50 -10.36 9.56
C LYS A 100 5.11 -10.20 10.18
N ARG A 101 5.03 -9.53 11.34
CA ARG A 101 3.78 -9.29 12.05
C ARG A 101 2.93 -8.28 11.30
N ASP A 102 3.54 -7.24 10.76
CA ASP A 102 2.85 -6.20 10.01
C ASP A 102 2.25 -6.77 8.71
N MET A 103 3.00 -7.61 7.99
CA MET A 103 2.50 -8.32 6.81
C MET A 103 1.39 -9.32 7.13
N PHE A 104 1.50 -10.04 8.25
CA PHE A 104 0.42 -10.91 8.72
C PHE A 104 -0.87 -10.11 8.98
N ASN A 105 -0.77 -8.97 9.66
CA ASN A 105 -1.91 -8.10 9.92
C ASN A 105 -2.50 -7.54 8.62
N VAL A 106 -1.68 -7.16 7.65
CA VAL A 106 -2.14 -6.70 6.32
C VAL A 106 -2.94 -7.81 5.63
N PHE A 107 -2.43 -9.04 5.61
CA PHE A 107 -3.12 -10.17 5.00
C PHE A 107 -4.48 -10.46 5.65
N ILE A 108 -4.53 -10.52 6.99
CA ILE A 108 -5.79 -10.70 7.73
C ILE A 108 -6.74 -9.51 7.47
N GLY A 109 -6.20 -8.28 7.39
CA GLY A 109 -6.96 -7.08 7.05
C GLY A 109 -7.58 -7.14 5.66
N THR A 110 -6.89 -7.70 4.66
CA THR A 110 -7.43 -7.90 3.31
C THR A 110 -8.59 -8.89 3.32
N ILE A 111 -8.47 -10.01 4.05
CA ILE A 111 -9.57 -10.99 4.20
C ILE A 111 -10.76 -10.33 4.90
N TRP A 112 -10.51 -9.60 5.98
CA TRP A 112 -11.53 -8.88 6.74
C TRP A 112 -12.28 -7.87 5.87
N GLN A 113 -11.56 -7.02 5.13
CA GLN A 113 -12.16 -6.01 4.26
C GLN A 113 -12.94 -6.64 3.11
N THR A 114 -12.43 -7.73 2.52
CA THR A 114 -13.16 -8.49 1.49
C THR A 114 -14.45 -9.08 2.04
N ALA A 115 -14.41 -9.69 3.23
CA ALA A 115 -15.58 -10.27 3.89
C ALA A 115 -16.65 -9.21 4.18
N LEU A 116 -16.25 -8.02 4.64
CA LEU A 116 -17.17 -6.89 4.88
C LEU A 116 -17.80 -6.34 3.59
N VAL A 117 -17.09 -6.37 2.47
CA VAL A 117 -17.63 -5.91 1.18
C VAL A 117 -18.63 -6.91 0.60
N ILE A 118 -18.36 -8.22 0.67
CA ILE A 118 -19.27 -9.25 0.11
C ILE A 118 -20.49 -9.53 1.00
N PHE A 119 -20.39 -9.30 2.31
CA PHE A 119 -21.49 -9.49 3.24
C PHE A 119 -22.81 -8.79 2.84
N PRO A 120 -22.84 -7.46 2.58
CA PRO A 120 -24.05 -6.79 2.16
C PRO A 120 -24.54 -7.27 0.79
N ILE A 121 -23.64 -7.70 -0.11
CA ILE A 121 -24.00 -8.26 -1.41
C ILE A 121 -24.80 -9.56 -1.21
N TYR A 122 -24.36 -10.46 -0.31
CA TYR A 122 -25.09 -11.69 -0.02
C TYR A 122 -26.44 -11.46 0.66
N ILE A 123 -26.57 -10.42 1.50
CA ILE A 123 -27.87 -10.02 2.06
C ILE A 123 -28.82 -9.62 0.93
N VAL A 124 -28.37 -8.78 0.00
CA VAL A 124 -29.17 -8.32 -1.15
C VAL A 124 -29.57 -9.50 -2.05
N LEU A 125 -28.70 -10.48 -2.21
CA LEU A 125 -28.97 -11.72 -2.96
C LEU A 125 -29.84 -12.73 -2.18
N LEU A 126 -30.24 -12.43 -0.94
CA LEU A 126 -30.99 -13.33 -0.05
C LEU A 126 -30.28 -14.66 0.26
N GLU A 127 -28.95 -14.66 0.16
CA GLU A 127 -28.07 -15.81 0.37
C GLU A 127 -27.62 -15.88 1.84
N ALA A 128 -28.49 -16.44 2.71
CA ALA A 128 -28.30 -16.42 4.15
C ALA A 128 -27.04 -17.17 4.64
N VAL A 129 -26.72 -18.32 4.04
CA VAL A 129 -25.54 -19.12 4.44
C VAL A 129 -24.23 -18.40 4.08
N PRO A 130 -24.02 -17.95 2.82
CA PRO A 130 -22.86 -17.12 2.48
C PRO A 130 -22.75 -15.83 3.31
N ALA A 131 -23.87 -15.16 3.59
CA ALA A 131 -23.88 -13.98 4.46
C ALA A 131 -23.41 -14.32 5.89
N GLY A 132 -23.89 -15.44 6.46
CA GLY A 132 -23.47 -15.95 7.77
C GLY A 132 -21.97 -16.29 7.83
N ILE A 133 -21.44 -16.92 6.78
CA ILE A 133 -20.00 -17.21 6.67
C ILE A 133 -19.19 -15.92 6.59
N ALA A 134 -19.60 -14.96 5.73
CA ALA A 134 -18.89 -13.70 5.55
C ALA A 134 -18.78 -12.91 6.86
N ILE A 135 -19.87 -12.78 7.62
CA ILE A 135 -19.83 -12.09 8.92
C ILE A 135 -19.04 -12.89 9.96
N GLY A 136 -19.12 -14.23 9.95
CA GLY A 136 -18.29 -15.07 10.82
C GLY A 136 -16.79 -14.88 10.58
N VAL A 137 -16.36 -14.84 9.31
CA VAL A 137 -14.98 -14.55 8.92
C VAL A 137 -14.57 -13.14 9.35
N ALA A 138 -15.43 -12.14 9.16
CA ALA A 138 -15.16 -10.77 9.58
C ALA A 138 -14.97 -10.68 11.11
N VAL A 139 -15.84 -11.32 11.91
CA VAL A 139 -15.69 -11.37 13.37
C VAL A 139 -14.39 -12.06 13.79
N ALA A 140 -14.06 -13.21 13.19
CA ALA A 140 -12.82 -13.92 13.48
C ALA A 140 -11.58 -13.06 13.18
N CYS A 141 -11.55 -12.40 12.02
CA CYS A 141 -10.46 -11.50 11.65
C CYS A 141 -10.38 -10.29 12.58
N THR A 142 -11.50 -9.71 13.01
CA THR A 142 -11.54 -8.64 14.02
C THR A 142 -10.87 -9.09 15.32
N LEU A 143 -11.17 -10.30 15.81
CA LEU A 143 -10.58 -10.83 17.04
C LEU A 143 -9.07 -11.06 16.90
N ILE A 144 -8.62 -11.56 15.75
CA ILE A 144 -7.20 -11.74 15.44
C ILE A 144 -6.52 -10.37 15.42
N LEU A 145 -7.01 -9.43 14.61
CA LEU A 145 -6.44 -8.08 14.48
C LEU A 145 -6.45 -7.30 15.79
N LYS A 146 -7.47 -7.50 16.64
CA LYS A 146 -7.48 -6.90 17.97
C LYS A 146 -6.23 -7.30 18.75
N LYS A 147 -5.92 -8.61 18.83
CA LYS A 147 -4.77 -9.14 19.57
C LYS A 147 -3.43 -8.89 18.88
N THR A 148 -3.37 -9.01 17.55
CA THR A 148 -2.12 -8.97 16.79
C THR A 148 -1.74 -7.57 16.33
N TRP A 149 -2.69 -6.63 16.29
CA TRP A 149 -2.46 -5.25 15.86
C TRP A 149 -2.91 -4.23 16.91
N PHE A 150 -4.21 -4.13 17.22
CA PHE A 150 -4.79 -3.05 18.02
C PHE A 150 -4.20 -2.97 19.45
N ASP A 151 -4.19 -4.07 20.19
CA ASP A 151 -3.71 -4.14 21.58
C ASP A 151 -2.20 -3.87 21.71
N LYS A 152 -1.49 -3.85 20.59
CA LYS A 152 -0.04 -3.67 20.49
C LYS A 152 0.34 -2.37 19.79
N LEU A 153 -0.64 -1.49 19.53
CA LEU A 153 -0.36 -0.11 19.16
C LEU A 153 0.31 0.58 20.36
N PRO A 154 1.29 1.48 20.12
CA PRO A 154 1.83 2.29 21.20
C PRO A 154 0.67 3.06 21.84
N GLN A 155 0.49 2.92 23.15
CA GLN A 155 -0.37 3.84 23.89
C GLN A 155 0.23 5.23 23.68
N SER A 156 -0.55 6.15 23.12
CA SER A 156 -0.16 7.54 23.00
C SER A 156 0.31 8.03 24.36
N ALA A 157 1.59 8.36 24.46
CA ALA A 157 2.17 9.07 25.60
C ALA A 157 1.61 10.48 25.69
#